data_AF-A0A3A4QZG8-F1
#
_entry.id   AF-A0A3A4QZG8-F1
#
_cell.length_a   1.000
_cell.length_b   1.000
_cell.length_c   1.000
_cell.angle_alpha   90.00
_cell.angle_beta   90.00
_cell.angle_gamma   90.00
#
_symmetry.space_group_name_H-M   'P 1'
#
loop_
_entity.id
_entity.type
_entity.pdbx_description
1 polymer ?
#
loop_
_entity_poly.entity_id
_entity_poly.type
_entity_poly.pdbx_seq_one_letter_code
_entity_poly.pdbx_strand_id
1 'polypeptide(L)'
;MGIWIVIIISGICAVFSFYMAFLAFRNGDSSAFLFSSFGLFFGIPFIISLIKAFSKRGALKPEPQPVRFVPHWFMMTAIIVTGLVVIVSILISIIRAVR
;
A
#
# COMPACT_ATOMS: atom_id res chain seq x y z
N MET A 1 7.82 -16.38 5.79
CA MET A 1 6.50 -15.94 6.29
C MET A 1 6.21 -14.46 5.98
N GLY A 2 7.10 -13.50 6.26
CA GLY A 2 6.81 -12.06 6.09
C GLY A 2 6.38 -11.60 4.68
N ILE A 3 6.92 -12.19 3.60
CA ILE A 3 6.55 -11.81 2.21
C ILE A 3 5.07 -12.05 1.91
N TRP A 4 4.47 -13.11 2.44
CA TRP A 4 3.05 -13.43 2.21
C TRP A 4 2.13 -12.42 2.90
N ILE A 5 2.49 -11.96 4.10
CA ILE A 5 1.76 -10.93 4.84
C ILE A 5 1.79 -9.61 4.07
N VAL A 6 2.96 -9.23 3.55
CA VAL A 6 3.11 -8.01 2.73
C VAL A 6 2.23 -8.11 1.49
N ILE A 7 2.24 -9.23 0.77
CA ILE A 7 1.42 -9.44 -0.43
C ILE A 7 -0.08 -9.34 -0.11
N ILE A 8 -0.54 -9.96 0.96
CA ILE A 8 -1.97 -9.96 1.33
C ILE A 8 -2.41 -8.54 1.70
N ILE A 9 -1.68 -7.87 2.59
CA ILE A 9 -2.05 -6.54 3.08
C ILE A 9 -1.97 -5.52 1.93
N SER A 10 -0.86 -5.48 1.19
CA SER A 10 -0.70 -4.53 0.08
C SER A 10 -1.69 -4.81 -1.03
N GLY A 11 -2.02 -6.08 -1.29
CA GLY A 11 -3.01 -6.48 -2.27
C GLY A 11 -4.42 -5.99 -1.93
N ILE A 12 -4.87 -6.21 -0.69
CA ILE A 12 -6.17 -5.74 -0.21
C ILE A 12 -6.22 -4.20 -0.27
N CYS A 13 -5.20 -3.51 0.24
CA CYS A 13 -5.13 -2.05 0.22
C CYS A 13 -5.12 -1.48 -1.21
N ALA A 14 -4.38 -2.08 -2.13
CA ALA A 14 -4.34 -1.65 -3.53
C ALA A 14 -5.70 -1.85 -4.21
N VAL A 15 -6.32 -3.02 -4.06
CA VAL A 15 -7.63 -3.33 -4.66
C VAL A 15 -8.72 -2.39 -4.13
N PHE A 16 -8.79 -2.18 -2.81
CA PHE A 16 -9.76 -1.25 -2.23
C PHE A 16 -9.52 0.20 -2.67
N SER A 17 -8.26 0.64 -2.75
CA SER A 17 -7.93 2.00 -3.19
C SER A 17 -8.30 2.21 -4.66
N PHE A 18 -8.03 1.25 -5.55
CA PHE A 18 -8.45 1.33 -6.95
C PHE A 18 -9.98 1.26 -7.11
N TYR A 19 -10.66 0.43 -6.31
CA TYR A 19 -12.12 0.37 -6.30
C TYR A 19 -12.75 1.71 -5.88
N MET A 20 -12.23 2.33 -4.82
CA MET A 20 -12.68 3.66 -4.39
C MET A 20 -12.34 4.75 -5.42
N ALA A 21 -11.19 4.67 -6.08
CA ALA A 21 -10.85 5.57 -7.18
C ALA A 21 -11.86 5.46 -8.33
N PHE A 22 -12.22 4.23 -8.70
CA PHE A 22 -13.22 3.98 -9.74
C PHE A 22 -14.60 4.56 -9.38
N LEU A 23 -15.06 4.36 -8.15
CA LEU A 23 -16.31 4.95 -7.68
C LEU A 23 -16.26 6.49 -7.65
N ALA A 24 -15.17 7.06 -7.15
CA ALA A 24 -14.98 8.50 -7.11
C ALA A 24 -14.93 9.12 -8.52
N PHE A 25 -14.25 8.47 -9.48
CA PHE A 25 -14.27 8.89 -10.89
C PHE A 25 -15.68 8.84 -11.49
N ARG A 26 -16.46 7.80 -11.16
CA ARG A 26 -17.83 7.66 -11.64
C ARG A 26 -18.76 8.74 -11.08
N ASN A 27 -18.50 9.20 -9.86
CA ASN A 27 -19.28 10.25 -9.22
C ASN A 27 -18.76 11.67 -9.52
N GLY A 28 -17.65 11.80 -10.26
CA GLY A 28 -17.05 13.10 -10.56
C GLY A 28 -16.33 13.75 -9.37
N ASP A 29 -16.02 12.96 -8.33
CA ASP A 29 -15.43 13.46 -7.10
C ASP A 29 -13.92 13.68 -7.24
N SER A 30 -13.41 14.80 -6.70
CA SER A 30 -11.97 15.11 -6.69
C SER A 30 -11.14 14.12 -5.87
N SER A 31 -11.78 13.35 -4.99
CA SER A 31 -11.15 12.29 -4.18
C SER A 31 -10.61 11.14 -5.04
N ALA A 32 -11.03 11.03 -6.30
CA ALA A 32 -10.55 10.02 -7.24
C ALA A 32 -9.02 10.04 -7.42
N PHE A 33 -8.41 11.24 -7.44
CA PHE A 33 -6.96 11.39 -7.55
C PHE A 33 -6.23 10.88 -6.30
N LEU A 34 -6.81 11.06 -5.11
CA LEU A 34 -6.23 10.57 -3.85
C LEU A 34 -6.27 9.04 -3.80
N PHE A 35 -7.42 8.45 -4.09
CA PHE A 35 -7.57 6.99 -4.11
C PHE A 35 -6.74 6.32 -5.20
N SER A 36 -6.59 6.96 -6.37
CA SER A 36 -5.70 6.50 -7.44
C SER A 36 -4.24 6.52 -7.00
N SER A 37 -3.80 7.59 -6.33
CA SER A 37 -2.44 7.70 -5.78
C SER A 37 -2.15 6.64 -4.72
N PHE A 38 -3.10 6.37 -3.82
CA PHE A 38 -2.98 5.27 -2.84
C PHE A 38 -2.98 3.90 -3.51
N GLY A 39 -3.81 3.69 -4.52
CA GLY A 39 -3.82 2.45 -5.31
C GLY A 39 -2.46 2.16 -5.94
N LEU A 40 -1.80 3.17 -6.50
CA LEU A 40 -0.43 3.03 -7.01
C LEU A 40 0.59 2.80 -5.89
N PHE A 41 0.48 3.54 -4.79
CA PHE A 41 1.40 3.43 -3.65
C PHE A 41 1.40 2.02 -3.03
N PHE A 42 0.23 1.38 -2.91
CA PHE A 42 0.12 0.00 -2.44
C PHE A 42 0.28 -1.04 -3.55
N GLY A 43 -0.04 -0.68 -4.80
CA GLY A 43 0.06 -1.57 -5.96
C GLY A 43 1.50 -1.87 -6.36
N ILE A 44 2.40 -0.89 -6.31
CA ILE A 44 3.82 -1.08 -6.63
C ILE A 44 4.49 -2.15 -5.73
N PRO A 45 4.45 -2.05 -4.39
CA PRO A 45 5.03 -3.07 -3.51
C PRO A 45 4.32 -4.42 -3.62
N PHE A 46 3.01 -4.43 -3.93
CA PHE A 46 2.27 -5.67 -4.22
C PHE A 46 2.84 -6.39 -5.44
N ILE A 47 3.00 -5.68 -6.57
CA ILE A 47 3.53 -6.25 -7.82
C ILE A 47 4.96 -6.73 -7.62
N ILE A 48 5.82 -5.93 -6.99
CA ILE A 48 7.22 -6.31 -6.72
C ILE A 48 7.27 -7.57 -5.84
N SER A 49 6.43 -7.64 -4.81
CA SER A 49 6.38 -8.80 -3.92
C SER A 49 5.82 -10.05 -4.63
N LEU A 50 4.87 -9.86 -5.54
CA LEU A 50 4.32 -10.93 -6.38
C LEU A 50 5.40 -11.49 -7.31
N ILE A 51 6.12 -10.63 -8.04
CA ILE A 51 7.23 -11.03 -8.91
C ILE A 51 8.29 -11.80 -8.11
N LYS A 52 8.65 -11.31 -6.92
CA LYS A 52 9.63 -11.96 -6.04
C LYS A 52 9.15 -13.31 -5.51
N ALA A 53 7.85 -13.46 -5.23
CA ALA A 53 7.26 -14.72 -4.77
C ALA A 53 7.23 -15.77 -5.90
N PHE A 54 6.91 -15.37 -7.13
CA PHE A 54 6.94 -16.26 -8.29
C PHE A 54 8.36 -16.61 -8.75
N SER A 55 9.31 -15.67 -8.67
CA SER A 55 10.72 -15.89 -9.02
C SER A 55 11.42 -16.94 -8.13
N LYS A 56 11.02 -17.05 -6.85
CA LYS A 56 11.55 -18.08 -5.94
C LYS A 56 11.19 -19.52 -6.33
N ARG A 57 10.20 -19.75 -7.20
CA ARG A 57 9.87 -21.11 -7.67
C ARG A 57 10.87 -21.65 -8.71
N GLY A 58 11.78 -20.82 -9.24
CA GLY A 58 12.75 -21.22 -10.27
C GLY A 58 14.21 -21.40 -9.81
N ALA A 59 14.56 -21.07 -8.57
CA ALA A 59 15.96 -21.09 -8.12
C ALA A 59 16.28 -22.37 -7.33
N LEU A 60 16.93 -23.32 -8.01
CA LEU A 60 17.64 -24.45 -7.40
C LEU A 60 18.80 -23.92 -6.52
N LYS A 61 18.86 -24.41 -5.27
CA LYS A 61 19.85 -24.17 -4.19
C LYS A 61 19.67 -22.90 -3.33
N PRO A 62 19.49 -23.03 -1.99
CA PRO A 62 19.53 -21.90 -1.08
C PRO A 62 20.98 -21.57 -0.70
N GLU A 63 21.55 -20.54 -1.32
CA GLU A 63 22.73 -19.86 -0.78
C GLU A 63 22.30 -19.04 0.45
N PRO A 64 23.04 -19.03 1.57
CA PRO A 64 22.67 -18.27 2.77
C PRO A 64 22.69 -16.77 2.45
N GLN A 65 21.51 -16.19 2.26
CA GLN A 65 21.38 -14.77 1.94
C GLN A 65 21.67 -13.91 3.18
N PRO A 66 22.55 -12.89 3.07
CA PRO A 66 22.76 -11.93 4.14
C PRO A 66 21.44 -11.20 4.42
N VAL A 67 20.95 -11.32 5.65
CA VAL A 67 19.76 -10.59 6.09
C VAL A 67 20.05 -9.09 6.11
N ARG A 68 19.48 -8.36 5.15
CA ARG A 68 19.43 -6.89 5.20
C ARG A 68 18.48 -6.48 6.31
N PHE A 69 19.04 -6.06 7.43
CA PHE A 69 18.29 -5.45 8.52
C PHE A 69 17.80 -4.08 8.08
N VAL A 70 16.52 -3.98 7.74
CA VAL A 70 15.86 -2.67 7.65
C VAL A 70 15.68 -2.16 9.08
N PRO A 71 16.20 -0.98 9.43
CA PRO A 71 16.05 -0.44 10.79
C PRO A 71 14.57 -0.34 11.15
N HIS A 72 14.19 -0.89 12.31
CA HIS A 72 12.81 -0.86 12.81
C HIS A 72 12.23 0.55 12.92
N TRP A 73 13.08 1.55 13.19
CA TRP A 73 12.70 2.97 13.21
C TRP A 73 12.15 3.44 11.86
N PHE A 74 12.70 2.97 10.74
CA PHE A 74 12.21 3.33 9.40
C PHE A 74 10.76 2.84 9.17
N MET A 75 10.48 1.61 9.60
CA MET A 75 9.13 1.05 9.56
C MET A 75 8.17 1.83 10.47
N MET A 76 8.60 2.18 11.68
CA MET A 76 7.79 2.99 12.60
C MET A 76 7.47 4.37 12.03
N THR A 77 8.46 5.06 11.45
CA THR A 77 8.22 6.36 10.81
C THR A 77 7.24 6.27 9.64
N ALA A 78 7.35 5.23 8.81
CA ALA A 78 6.43 5.05 7.69
C ALA A 78 4.99 4.83 8.17
N ILE A 79 4.80 4.02 9.22
CA ILE A 79 3.48 3.77 9.82
C ILE A 79 2.90 5.05 10.42
N ILE A 80 3.70 5.81 11.18
CA ILE A 80 3.26 7.06 11.82
C ILE A 80 2.85 8.09 10.77
N VAL A 81 3.68 8.32 9.75
CA VAL A 81 3.39 9.27 8.67
C VAL A 81 2.12 8.87 7.91
N THR A 82 1.99 7.58 7.58
CA THR A 82 0.80 7.07 6.88
C THR A 82 -0.46 7.27 7.74
N GLY A 83 -0.39 6.94 9.03
CA GLY A 83 -1.51 7.14 9.97
C GLY A 83 -1.92 8.61 10.07
N LEU A 84 -0.95 9.53 10.19
CA LEU A 84 -1.20 10.97 10.21
C LEU A 84 -1.90 11.46 8.94
N VAL A 85 -1.42 11.04 7.77
CA VAL A 85 -2.02 11.44 6.48
C VAL A 85 -3.47 10.95 6.37
N VAL A 86 -3.75 9.72 6.80
CA VAL A 86 -5.11 9.16 6.81
C VAL A 86 -6.01 9.94 7.76
N ILE A 87 -5.57 10.21 8.98
CA ILE A 87 -6.33 10.99 9.98
C ILE A 87 -6.65 12.39 9.44
N VAL A 88 -5.65 13.09 8.91
CA VAL A 88 -5.82 14.44 8.35
C VAL A 88 -6.78 14.42 7.16
N SER A 89 -6.68 13.41 6.29
CA SER A 89 -7.58 13.27 5.14
C SER A 89 -9.05 13.07 5.58
N ILE A 90 -9.27 12.23 6.60
CA ILE A 90 -10.60 12.01 7.19
C ILE A 90 -11.13 13.32 7.81
N LEU A 91 -10.33 14.00 8.62
CA LEU A 91 -10.73 15.26 9.26
C LEU A 91 -11.10 16.34 8.24
N ILE A 92 -10.29 16.53 7.19
CA ILE A 92 -10.58 17.48 6.11
C ILE A 92 -11.90 17.11 5.41
N SER A 93 -12.11 15.83 5.13
CA SER A 93 -13.34 15.36 4.50
C SER A 93 -14.57 15.64 5.36
N ILE A 94 -14.49 15.41 6.67
CA ILE A 94 -15.59 15.67 7.62
C ILE A 94 -15.88 17.18 7.70
N ILE A 95 -14.85 18.01 7.83
CA ILE A 95 -15.00 19.48 7.90
C ILE A 95 -15.66 20.03 6.62
N ARG A 96 -15.28 19.50 5.45
CA ARG A 96 -15.89 19.88 4.17
C ARG A 96 -17.30 19.32 3.98
N ALA A 97 -17.67 18.22 4.63
CA ALA A 97 -19.02 17.66 4.55
C ALA A 97 -20.01 18.39 5.46
N VAL A 98 -19.52 19.00 6.56
CA VAL A 98 -20.33 19.72 7.55
C VAL A 98 -20.56 21.19 7.16
N ARG A 99 -19.69 21.76 6.33
CA ARG A 99 -19.82 23.14 5.80
C ARG A 99 -20.53 23.13 4.45
#